data_AF-A0A091R811-F1
#
_entry.id   AF-A0A091R811-F1
#
_cell.length_a   1.000
_cell.length_b   1.000
_cell.length_c   1.000
_cell.angle_alpha   90.00
_cell.angle_beta   90.00
_cell.angle_gamma   90.00
#
_symmetry.space_group_name_H-M   'P 1'
#
loop_
_entity.id
_entity.type
_entity.pdbx_description
1 polymer ?
#
loop_
_entity_poly.entity_id
_entity_poly.type
_entity_poly.pdbx_seq_one_letter_code
_entity_poly.pdbx_strand_id
1 'polypeptide(L)'
;INRVKQLAEALKTNRSVQSLFLHGSPLTDAGLALLNPALSIHPSLVALDLGDCMLGDEGINLICGLLPPDGAKSGLKELTLSANPGITSKGWGRLAIAVAHSSQLRVLNLDYNPLGDQVAGMLAVAVASSRTLEVLDLEGTGLTNQSAQTLLDMVENYPTALRTLILAENDISPELQQQISDLLSEGEEEEETEAREVTAREKNPWICQNNSSSQMVLMTSGLGDSLLAETEM
;
A
#
# COMPACT_ATOMS: atom_id res chain seq x y z
N ILE A 1 -13.31 2.58 -29.16
CA ILE A 1 -14.67 2.64 -28.53
C ILE A 1 -15.44 1.31 -28.61
N ASN A 2 -15.74 0.73 -29.79
CA ASN A 2 -16.58 -0.49 -29.85
C ASN A 2 -15.92 -1.70 -29.14
N ARG A 3 -14.61 -1.91 -29.33
CA ARG A 3 -13.85 -2.96 -28.62
C ARG A 3 -13.86 -2.77 -27.10
N VAL A 4 -13.71 -1.53 -26.62
CA VAL A 4 -13.73 -1.19 -25.19
C VAL A 4 -15.10 -1.49 -24.57
N LYS A 5 -16.19 -1.19 -25.28
CA LYS A 5 -17.55 -1.53 -24.83
C LYS A 5 -17.75 -3.04 -24.75
N GLN A 6 -17.28 -3.80 -25.74
CA GLN A 6 -17.36 -5.26 -25.72
C GLN A 6 -16.55 -5.84 -24.55
N LEU A 7 -15.36 -5.30 -24.28
CA LEU A 7 -14.57 -5.67 -23.11
C LEU A 7 -15.30 -5.35 -21.79
N ALA A 8 -15.92 -4.18 -21.68
CA ALA A 8 -16.72 -3.82 -20.50
C ALA A 8 -17.85 -4.83 -20.24
N GLU A 9 -18.59 -5.22 -21.28
CA GLU A 9 -19.66 -6.23 -21.15
C GLU A 9 -19.11 -7.63 -20.82
N ALA A 10 -17.96 -7.99 -21.38
CA ALA A 10 -17.28 -9.24 -21.03
C ALA A 10 -16.83 -9.25 -19.56
N LEU A 11 -16.27 -8.15 -19.05
CA LEU A 11 -15.87 -8.03 -17.64
C LEU A 11 -17.07 -8.05 -16.68
N LYS A 12 -18.23 -7.50 -17.10
CA LYS A 12 -19.45 -7.57 -16.29
C LYS A 12 -20.01 -8.97 -16.14
N THR A 13 -19.72 -9.88 -17.07
CA THR A 13 -20.21 -11.27 -17.04
C THR A 13 -19.16 -12.24 -16.53
N ASN A 14 -17.89 -11.94 -16.77
CA ASN A 14 -16.77 -12.65 -16.20
C ASN A 14 -16.70 -12.42 -14.68
N ARG A 15 -16.23 -13.45 -13.96
CA ARG A 15 -16.10 -13.46 -12.51
C ARG A 15 -14.76 -14.03 -12.06
N SER A 16 -13.88 -14.40 -13.00
CA SER A 16 -12.67 -15.18 -12.74
C SER A 16 -11.39 -14.48 -13.16
N VAL A 17 -11.45 -13.44 -14.00
CA VAL A 17 -10.27 -12.67 -14.41
C VAL A 17 -9.65 -12.00 -13.18
N GLN A 18 -8.36 -12.28 -12.98
CA GLN A 18 -7.57 -11.71 -11.89
C GLN A 18 -6.62 -10.62 -12.37
N SER A 19 -6.12 -10.74 -13.60
CA SER A 19 -5.17 -9.80 -14.17
C SER A 19 -5.71 -9.30 -15.51
N LEU A 20 -5.75 -7.98 -15.68
CA LEU A 20 -6.16 -7.32 -16.91
C LEU A 20 -5.04 -6.42 -17.40
N PHE A 21 -4.41 -6.82 -18.52
CA PHE A 21 -3.34 -6.07 -19.16
C PHE A 21 -3.86 -5.34 -20.39
N LEU A 22 -3.81 -4.01 -20.36
CA LEU A 22 -4.24 -3.14 -21.46
C LEU A 22 -3.12 -2.23 -21.97
N HIS A 23 -1.87 -2.49 -21.58
CA HIS A 23 -0.72 -1.70 -21.95
C HIS A 23 -0.66 -1.36 -23.44
N GLY A 24 -0.35 -0.11 -23.78
CA GLY A 24 -0.22 0.37 -25.16
C GLY A 24 -1.55 0.42 -25.93
N SER A 25 -2.68 0.17 -25.26
CA SER A 25 -4.00 0.34 -25.87
C SER A 25 -4.43 1.79 -25.70
N PRO A 26 -4.76 2.53 -26.78
CA PRO A 26 -5.17 3.93 -26.70
C PRO A 26 -6.57 4.07 -26.09
N LEU A 27 -6.67 3.85 -24.79
CA LEU A 27 -7.92 3.78 -24.05
C LEU A 27 -8.48 5.18 -23.88
N THR A 28 -7.64 6.15 -23.52
CA THR A 28 -8.00 7.50 -23.08
C THR A 28 -8.95 7.51 -21.88
N ASP A 29 -9.16 8.67 -21.27
CA ASP A 29 -10.13 8.83 -20.19
C ASP A 29 -11.54 8.37 -20.59
N ALA A 30 -11.94 8.63 -21.84
CA ALA A 30 -13.25 8.24 -22.36
C ALA A 30 -13.42 6.72 -22.48
N GLY A 31 -12.35 5.99 -22.84
CA GLY A 31 -12.39 4.53 -22.86
C GLY A 31 -12.40 3.94 -21.46
N LEU A 32 -11.60 4.50 -20.55
CA LEU A 32 -11.54 4.04 -19.17
C LEU A 32 -12.88 4.28 -18.47
N ALA A 33 -13.56 5.39 -18.75
CA ALA A 33 -14.91 5.67 -18.27
C ALA A 33 -15.94 4.60 -18.68
N LEU A 34 -15.75 3.92 -19.82
CA LEU A 34 -16.61 2.81 -20.24
C LEU A 34 -16.28 1.50 -19.51
N LEU A 35 -15.02 1.27 -19.14
CA LEU A 35 -14.58 0.08 -18.41
C LEU A 35 -14.83 0.20 -16.91
N ASN A 36 -14.70 1.40 -16.35
CA ASN A 36 -14.69 1.64 -14.91
C ASN A 36 -15.90 1.04 -14.17
N PRO A 37 -17.15 1.13 -14.68
CA PRO A 37 -18.29 0.49 -14.01
C PRO A 37 -18.21 -1.03 -13.91
N ALA A 38 -17.47 -1.69 -14.81
CA ALA A 38 -17.22 -3.12 -14.76
C ALA A 38 -16.04 -3.45 -13.82
N LEU A 39 -14.97 -2.65 -13.86
CA LEU A 39 -13.78 -2.81 -13.03
C LEU A 39 -14.07 -2.61 -11.54
N SER A 40 -14.82 -1.56 -11.18
CA SER A 40 -15.09 -1.18 -9.79
C SER A 40 -15.91 -2.20 -9.00
N ILE A 41 -16.62 -3.09 -9.69
CA ILE A 41 -17.42 -4.16 -9.07
C ILE A 41 -16.85 -5.55 -9.36
N HIS A 42 -15.71 -5.65 -10.07
CA HIS A 42 -15.18 -6.93 -10.49
C HIS A 42 -14.73 -7.72 -9.24
N PRO A 43 -15.26 -8.93 -9.01
CA PRO A 43 -15.11 -9.60 -7.71
C PRO A 43 -13.73 -10.21 -7.46
N SER A 44 -12.91 -10.33 -8.50
CA SER A 44 -11.66 -11.09 -8.43
C SER A 44 -10.48 -10.38 -9.10
N LEU A 45 -10.66 -9.12 -9.53
CA LEU A 45 -9.55 -8.38 -10.16
C LEU A 45 -8.52 -8.02 -9.08
N VAL A 46 -7.27 -8.41 -9.33
CA VAL A 46 -6.12 -8.24 -8.43
C VAL A 46 -5.05 -7.36 -9.09
N ALA A 47 -4.83 -7.52 -10.40
CA ALA A 47 -3.83 -6.76 -11.15
C ALA A 47 -4.44 -6.04 -12.34
N LEU A 48 -4.10 -4.76 -12.49
CA LEU A 48 -4.56 -3.90 -13.58
C LEU A 48 -3.39 -3.12 -14.16
N ASP A 49 -3.14 -3.32 -15.45
CA ASP A 49 -2.12 -2.59 -16.19
C ASP A 49 -2.79 -1.71 -17.24
N LEU A 50 -2.58 -0.40 -17.06
CA LEU A 50 -3.05 0.69 -17.90
C LEU A 50 -1.87 1.57 -18.35
N GLY A 51 -0.67 0.98 -18.50
CA GLY A 51 0.48 1.68 -19.04
C GLY A 51 0.27 2.11 -20.50
N ASP A 52 0.86 3.22 -20.92
CA ASP A 52 0.77 3.78 -22.27
C ASP A 52 -0.67 3.77 -22.84
N CYS A 53 -1.65 4.15 -22.00
CA CYS A 53 -3.06 4.14 -22.35
C CYS A 53 -3.59 5.52 -22.76
N MET A 54 -2.71 6.51 -22.87
CA MET A 54 -3.02 7.93 -23.09
C MET A 54 -4.02 8.49 -22.07
N LEU A 55 -3.84 8.11 -20.80
CA LEU A 55 -4.67 8.60 -19.70
C LEU A 55 -4.30 10.04 -19.32
N GLY A 56 -5.29 10.76 -18.80
CA GLY A 56 -5.16 12.06 -18.18
C GLY A 56 -5.76 12.07 -16.78
N ASP A 57 -5.95 13.28 -16.24
CA ASP A 57 -6.42 13.48 -14.86
C ASP A 57 -7.80 12.85 -14.58
N GLU A 58 -8.71 12.83 -15.56
CA GLU A 58 -10.04 12.24 -15.38
C GLU A 58 -9.95 10.71 -15.32
N GLY A 59 -9.05 10.10 -16.09
CA GLY A 59 -8.76 8.68 -16.01
C GLY A 59 -8.21 8.29 -14.64
N ILE A 60 -7.29 9.09 -14.10
CA ILE A 60 -6.76 8.89 -12.74
C ILE A 60 -7.86 9.03 -11.69
N ASN A 61 -8.77 9.99 -11.82
CA ASN A 61 -9.88 10.12 -10.89
C ASN A 61 -10.78 8.85 -10.84
N LEU A 62 -10.95 8.17 -11.98
CA LEU A 62 -11.65 6.88 -12.02
C LEU A 62 -10.84 5.77 -11.33
N ILE A 63 -9.53 5.72 -11.56
CA ILE A 63 -8.61 4.75 -10.92
C ILE A 63 -8.55 4.93 -9.40
N CYS A 64 -8.59 6.17 -8.89
CA CYS A 64 -8.71 6.43 -7.46
C CYS A 64 -9.95 5.75 -6.84
N GLY A 65 -11.06 5.65 -7.60
CA GLY A 65 -12.25 4.92 -7.18
C GLY A 65 -12.06 3.39 -7.11
N LEU A 66 -11.02 2.86 -7.74
CA LEU A 66 -10.60 1.44 -7.64
C LEU A 66 -9.65 1.19 -6.46
N LEU A 67 -9.24 2.23 -5.73
CA LEU A 67 -8.40 2.16 -4.54
C LEU A 67 -9.18 2.69 -3.32
N PRO A 68 -10.31 2.08 -2.94
CA PRO A 68 -11.15 2.59 -1.87
C PRO A 68 -10.45 2.49 -0.51
N PRO A 69 -10.76 3.40 0.43
CA PRO A 69 -10.36 3.24 1.82
C PRO A 69 -11.06 2.04 2.48
N ASP A 70 -10.50 1.60 3.60
CA ASP A 70 -10.86 0.41 4.39
C ASP A 70 -12.28 -0.19 4.22
N GLY A 71 -12.31 -1.48 3.89
CA GLY A 71 -13.50 -2.34 3.96
C GLY A 71 -14.50 -2.17 2.81
N ALA A 72 -14.29 -1.20 1.90
CA ALA A 72 -15.09 -1.05 0.69
C ALA A 72 -14.47 -1.82 -0.50
N LYS A 73 -15.31 -2.35 -1.39
CA LYS A 73 -14.86 -3.31 -2.42
C LYS A 73 -14.01 -2.66 -3.52
N SER A 74 -12.72 -3.00 -3.51
CA SER A 74 -11.90 -3.30 -4.70
C SER A 74 -10.76 -4.20 -4.22
N GLY A 75 -10.53 -5.34 -4.89
CA GLY A 75 -9.50 -6.32 -4.53
C GLY A 75 -8.13 -6.06 -5.17
N LEU A 76 -7.94 -4.85 -5.72
CA LEU A 76 -6.78 -4.51 -6.52
C LEU A 76 -5.54 -4.39 -5.64
N LYS A 77 -4.52 -5.18 -5.97
CA LYS A 77 -3.22 -5.23 -5.28
C LYS A 77 -2.08 -4.72 -6.16
N GLU A 78 -2.24 -4.74 -7.47
CA GLU A 78 -1.19 -4.36 -8.42
C GLU A 78 -1.76 -3.40 -9.45
N LEU A 79 -1.13 -2.24 -9.58
CA LEU A 79 -1.54 -1.19 -10.50
C LEU A 79 -0.33 -0.67 -11.28
N THR A 80 -0.42 -0.72 -12.61
CA THR A 80 0.59 -0.16 -13.52
C THR A 80 -0.01 1.00 -14.31
N LEU A 81 0.64 2.16 -14.23
CA LEU A 81 0.25 3.41 -14.91
C LEU A 81 1.41 4.01 -15.71
N SER A 82 2.39 3.19 -16.09
CA SER A 82 3.60 3.58 -16.81
C SER A 82 3.30 4.42 -18.05
N ALA A 83 4.17 5.37 -18.38
CA ALA A 83 4.12 6.10 -19.66
C ALA A 83 2.75 6.73 -20.02
N ASN A 84 2.09 7.39 -19.07
CA ASN A 84 0.89 8.22 -19.28
C ASN A 84 1.23 9.72 -19.08
N PRO A 85 1.95 10.35 -20.02
CA PRO A 85 2.45 11.73 -19.87
C PRO A 85 1.36 12.81 -19.86
N GLY A 86 0.11 12.44 -20.17
CA GLY A 86 -1.05 13.33 -20.14
C GLY A 86 -1.57 13.63 -18.73
N ILE A 87 -1.08 12.92 -17.71
CA ILE A 87 -1.46 13.12 -16.31
C ILE A 87 -0.65 14.27 -15.71
N THR A 88 -1.35 15.23 -15.13
CA THR A 88 -0.72 16.40 -14.49
C THR A 88 -0.41 16.13 -13.02
N SER A 89 0.33 17.04 -12.39
CA SER A 89 0.57 17.00 -10.94
C SER A 89 -0.72 16.96 -10.10
N LYS A 90 -1.85 17.48 -10.62
CA LYS A 90 -3.15 17.36 -9.96
C LYS A 90 -3.69 15.93 -10.01
N GLY A 91 -3.57 15.26 -11.15
CA GLY A 91 -3.91 13.84 -11.29
C GLY A 91 -3.07 13.00 -10.32
N TRP A 92 -1.75 13.17 -10.35
CA TRP A 92 -0.86 12.43 -9.46
C TRP A 92 -1.07 12.72 -7.97
N GLY A 93 -1.36 13.97 -7.61
CA GLY A 93 -1.72 14.30 -6.22
C GLY A 93 -2.98 13.58 -5.74
N ARG A 94 -3.99 13.40 -6.61
CA ARG A 94 -5.18 12.60 -6.26
C ARG A 94 -4.83 11.12 -6.10
N LEU A 95 -3.98 10.59 -6.97
CA LEU A 95 -3.52 9.21 -6.86
C LEU A 95 -2.75 8.99 -5.55
N ALA A 96 -1.83 9.89 -5.20
CA ALA A 96 -1.07 9.82 -3.94
C ALA A 96 -2.02 9.78 -2.72
N ILE A 97 -3.06 10.60 -2.69
CA ILE A 97 -4.08 10.56 -1.64
C ILE A 97 -4.80 9.20 -1.62
N ALA A 98 -5.19 8.65 -2.77
CA ALA A 98 -5.85 7.35 -2.85
C ALA A 98 -4.93 6.21 -2.38
N VAL A 99 -3.65 6.24 -2.74
CA VAL A 99 -2.63 5.28 -2.31
C VAL A 99 -2.43 5.34 -0.78
N ALA A 100 -2.37 6.54 -0.21
CA ALA A 100 -2.21 6.73 1.24
C ALA A 100 -3.33 6.08 2.07
N HIS A 101 -4.53 6.00 1.51
CA HIS A 101 -5.71 5.44 2.19
C HIS A 101 -6.06 4.03 1.70
N SER A 102 -5.38 3.51 0.67
CA SER A 102 -5.61 2.15 0.19
C SER A 102 -5.10 1.15 1.23
N SER A 103 -5.91 0.15 1.54
CA SER A 103 -5.52 -0.95 2.42
C SER A 103 -5.27 -2.27 1.70
N GLN A 104 -5.08 -2.24 0.38
CA GLN A 104 -4.89 -3.45 -0.43
C GLN A 104 -3.80 -3.32 -1.50
N LEU A 105 -3.45 -2.12 -1.94
CA LEU A 105 -2.46 -1.92 -2.99
C LEU A 105 -1.06 -2.26 -2.48
N ARG A 106 -0.42 -3.24 -3.12
CA ARG A 106 0.94 -3.74 -2.80
C ARG A 106 1.98 -3.31 -3.80
N VAL A 107 1.63 -3.22 -5.08
CA VAL A 107 2.54 -2.86 -6.16
C VAL A 107 1.96 -1.68 -6.95
N LEU A 108 2.77 -0.63 -7.09
CA LEU A 108 2.43 0.54 -7.88
C LEU A 108 3.58 0.90 -8.83
N ASN A 109 3.33 0.80 -10.13
CA ASN A 109 4.30 1.16 -11.15
C ASN A 109 3.90 2.48 -11.83
N LEU A 110 4.75 3.50 -11.69
CA LEU A 110 4.56 4.85 -12.25
C LEU A 110 5.71 5.26 -13.18
N ASP A 111 6.53 4.31 -13.61
CA ASP A 111 7.68 4.49 -14.46
C ASP A 111 7.37 5.27 -15.76
N TYR A 112 8.37 5.99 -16.26
CA TYR A 112 8.30 6.79 -17.47
C TYR A 112 7.16 7.84 -17.50
N ASN A 113 6.72 8.32 -16.33
CA ASN A 113 5.83 9.46 -16.19
C ASN A 113 6.61 10.70 -15.73
N PRO A 114 6.39 11.90 -16.30
CA PRO A 114 7.08 13.11 -15.86
C PRO A 114 6.52 13.63 -14.53
N LEU A 115 6.85 12.96 -13.43
CA LEU A 115 6.35 13.27 -12.08
C LEU A 115 7.07 14.49 -11.50
N GLY A 116 8.40 14.47 -11.57
CA GLY A 116 9.27 15.46 -10.93
C GLY A 116 9.21 15.44 -9.39
N ASP A 117 10.10 16.23 -8.76
CA ASP A 117 10.31 16.18 -7.31
C ASP A 117 9.07 16.55 -6.49
N GLN A 118 8.21 17.44 -7.01
CA GLN A 118 7.00 17.86 -6.31
C GLN A 118 6.04 16.69 -6.10
N VAL A 119 5.81 15.87 -7.14
CA VAL A 119 4.91 14.72 -7.06
C VAL A 119 5.56 13.61 -6.24
N ALA A 120 6.87 13.40 -6.37
CA ALA A 120 7.59 12.44 -5.54
C ALA A 120 7.48 12.74 -4.04
N GLY A 121 7.50 14.01 -3.64
CA GLY A 121 7.23 14.40 -2.25
C GLY A 121 5.81 14.04 -1.79
N MET A 122 4.81 14.16 -2.66
CA MET A 122 3.43 13.70 -2.35
C MET A 122 3.36 12.18 -2.21
N LEU A 123 4.07 11.46 -3.07
CA LEU A 123 4.16 10.00 -3.00
C LEU A 123 4.89 9.54 -1.75
N ALA A 124 5.96 10.21 -1.32
CA ALA A 124 6.66 9.90 -0.07
C ALA A 124 5.70 9.98 1.13
N VAL A 125 4.88 11.04 1.22
CA VAL A 125 3.85 11.16 2.27
C VAL A 125 2.81 10.04 2.18
N ALA A 126 2.42 9.66 0.96
CA ALA A 126 1.47 8.58 0.76
C ALA A 126 2.04 7.21 1.18
N VAL A 127 3.29 6.93 0.85
CA VAL A 127 4.01 5.70 1.22
C VAL A 127 4.18 5.61 2.73
N ALA A 128 4.53 6.71 3.41
CA ALA A 128 4.64 6.77 4.87
C ALA A 128 3.30 6.48 5.57
N SER A 129 2.18 6.75 4.91
CA SER A 129 0.83 6.52 5.44
C SER A 129 0.30 5.13 5.09
N SER A 130 0.72 4.57 3.96
CA SER A 130 0.30 3.25 3.50
C SER A 130 0.92 2.15 4.35
N ARG A 131 0.10 1.16 4.69
CA ARG A 131 0.52 -0.03 5.43
C ARG A 131 0.60 -1.28 4.55
N THR A 132 0.38 -1.13 3.25
CA THR A 132 0.26 -2.28 2.34
C THR A 132 1.12 -2.17 1.09
N LEU A 133 1.59 -0.97 0.74
CA LEU A 133 2.41 -0.77 -0.44
C LEU A 133 3.83 -1.27 -0.17
N GLU A 134 4.24 -2.28 -0.94
CA GLU A 134 5.52 -2.98 -0.79
C GLU A 134 6.49 -2.64 -1.93
N VAL A 135 5.97 -2.40 -3.13
CA VAL A 135 6.76 -2.09 -4.31
C VAL A 135 6.27 -0.80 -4.95
N LEU A 136 7.20 0.14 -5.13
CA LEU A 136 6.96 1.39 -5.85
C LEU A 136 8.03 1.55 -6.93
N ASP A 137 7.58 1.66 -8.17
CA ASP A 137 8.45 1.93 -9.32
C ASP A 137 8.31 3.38 -9.79
N LEU A 138 9.42 4.12 -9.73
CA LEU A 138 9.57 5.51 -10.16
C LEU A 138 10.69 5.65 -11.21
N GLU A 139 11.03 4.59 -11.94
CA GLU A 139 12.03 4.60 -12.99
C GLU A 139 11.72 5.68 -14.04
N GLY A 140 12.73 6.48 -14.42
CA GLY A 140 12.57 7.44 -15.51
C GLY A 140 11.51 8.52 -15.26
N THR A 141 11.23 8.90 -14.01
CA THR A 141 10.17 9.85 -13.65
C THR A 141 10.60 11.31 -13.48
N GLY A 142 11.87 11.60 -13.80
CA GLY A 142 12.44 12.95 -13.75
C GLY A 142 12.76 13.41 -12.32
N LEU A 143 13.11 12.47 -11.45
CA LEU A 143 13.50 12.73 -10.06
C LEU A 143 14.95 13.22 -9.98
N THR A 144 15.20 14.07 -8.99
CA THR A 144 16.54 14.53 -8.64
C THR A 144 16.93 14.05 -7.24
N ASN A 145 18.18 14.34 -6.84
CA ASN A 145 18.61 14.14 -5.45
C ASN A 145 17.69 14.77 -4.39
N GLN A 146 16.92 15.81 -4.72
CA GLN A 146 15.99 16.43 -3.78
C GLN A 146 14.85 15.49 -3.38
N SER A 147 14.23 14.81 -4.36
CA SER A 147 13.17 13.84 -4.06
C SER A 147 13.73 12.55 -3.49
N ALA A 148 14.90 12.12 -3.92
CA ALA A 148 15.60 10.98 -3.31
C ALA A 148 15.89 11.22 -1.82
N GLN A 149 16.35 12.42 -1.42
CA GLN A 149 16.51 12.76 -0.01
C GLN A 149 15.17 12.74 0.74
N THR A 150 14.09 13.19 0.11
CA THR A 150 12.75 13.16 0.72
C THR A 150 12.26 11.72 0.92
N LEU A 151 12.55 10.83 -0.02
CA LEU A 151 12.24 9.40 0.08
C LEU A 151 13.10 8.70 1.13
N LEU A 152 14.38 9.06 1.22
CA LEU A 152 15.29 8.59 2.26
C LEU A 152 14.78 9.01 3.66
N ASP A 153 14.51 10.29 3.87
CA ASP A 153 13.97 10.81 5.13
C ASP A 153 12.66 10.10 5.50
N MET A 154 11.84 9.75 4.51
CA MET A 154 10.61 8.99 4.72
C MET A 154 10.88 7.58 5.24
N VAL A 155 11.79 6.84 4.59
CA VAL A 155 12.15 5.47 4.99
C VAL A 155 12.83 5.46 6.37
N GLU A 156 13.68 6.43 6.68
CA GLU A 156 14.40 6.51 7.96
C GLU A 156 13.47 6.85 9.15
N ASN A 157 12.47 7.70 8.94
CA ASN A 157 11.72 8.30 10.05
C ASN A 157 10.29 7.77 10.21
N TYR A 158 9.78 7.00 9.25
CA TYR A 158 8.40 6.51 9.27
C TYR A 158 8.34 5.00 9.01
N PRO A 159 7.52 4.25 9.78
CA PRO A 159 7.31 2.84 9.51
C PRO A 159 6.63 2.68 8.16
N THR A 160 7.17 1.82 7.32
CA THR A 160 6.64 1.56 5.98
C THR A 160 6.61 0.07 5.67
N ALA A 161 5.60 -0.34 4.89
CA ALA A 161 5.56 -1.67 4.29
C ALA A 161 6.43 -1.76 3.02
N LEU A 162 7.01 -0.64 2.57
CA LEU A 162 7.83 -0.60 1.36
C LEU A 162 9.07 -1.48 1.55
N ARG A 163 9.36 -2.27 0.51
CA ARG A 163 10.47 -3.22 0.41
C ARG A 163 11.31 -2.98 -0.82
N THR A 164 10.67 -2.54 -1.91
CA THR A 164 11.36 -2.27 -3.17
C THR A 164 10.97 -0.89 -3.66
N LEU A 165 11.99 -0.05 -3.89
CA LEU A 165 11.86 1.25 -4.51
C LEU A 165 12.78 1.32 -5.73
N ILE A 166 12.21 1.43 -6.92
CA ILE A 166 12.98 1.50 -8.17
C ILE A 166 13.14 2.97 -8.55
N LEU A 167 14.39 3.43 -8.62
CA LEU A 167 14.76 4.83 -8.90
C LEU A 167 15.66 4.96 -10.14
N ALA A 168 15.84 3.89 -10.91
CA ALA A 168 16.66 3.87 -12.10
C ALA A 168 16.25 4.96 -13.12
N GLU A 169 17.15 5.32 -14.03
CA GLU A 169 16.90 6.31 -15.09
C GLU A 169 16.42 7.70 -14.60
N ASN A 170 16.73 8.08 -13.36
CA ASN A 170 16.54 9.43 -12.81
C ASN A 170 17.89 10.16 -12.60
N ASP A 171 17.84 11.46 -12.29
CA ASP A 171 19.02 12.29 -11.97
C ASP A 171 19.35 12.22 -10.47
N ILE A 172 19.54 10.99 -9.98
CA ILE A 172 19.83 10.69 -8.57
C ILE A 172 21.21 10.05 -8.47
N SER A 173 22.03 10.47 -7.50
CA SER A 173 23.36 9.90 -7.31
C SER A 173 23.28 8.42 -6.92
N PRO A 174 24.17 7.56 -7.44
CA PRO A 174 24.17 6.13 -7.12
C PRO A 174 24.31 5.86 -5.61
N GLU A 175 25.05 6.71 -4.90
CA GLU A 175 25.24 6.59 -3.46
C GLU A 175 23.92 6.74 -2.70
N LEU A 176 23.08 7.69 -3.12
CA LEU A 176 21.79 7.94 -2.48
C LEU A 176 20.77 6.85 -2.82
N GLN A 177 20.79 6.33 -4.06
CA GLN A 177 19.98 5.16 -4.42
C GLN A 177 20.37 3.93 -3.60
N GLN A 178 21.67 3.70 -3.42
CA GLN A 178 22.17 2.57 -2.63
C GLN A 178 21.78 2.72 -1.16
N GLN A 179 21.94 3.91 -0.57
CA GLN A 179 21.55 4.15 0.83
C GLN A 179 20.07 3.84 1.09
N ILE A 180 19.17 4.25 0.18
CA ILE A 180 17.74 3.95 0.31
C ILE A 180 17.50 2.43 0.18
N SER A 181 18.17 1.78 -0.78
CA SER A 181 18.06 0.33 -0.97
C SER A 181 18.53 -0.46 0.24
N ASP A 182 19.63 -0.05 0.87
CA ASP A 182 20.19 -0.73 2.03
C ASP A 182 19.22 -0.66 3.21
N LEU A 183 18.66 0.52 3.50
CA LEU A 183 17.68 0.71 4.57
C LEU A 183 16.39 -0.10 4.37
N LEU A 184 15.90 -0.19 3.13
CA LEU A 184 14.72 -1.00 2.82
C LEU A 184 14.99 -2.50 3.02
N SER A 185 16.22 -2.96 2.79
CA SER A 185 16.63 -4.36 3.01
C SER A 185 16.85 -4.70 4.49
N GLU A 186 17.39 -3.76 5.28
CA GLU A 186 17.59 -3.96 6.73
C GLU A 186 16.24 -4.11 7.46
N GLY A 187 15.21 -3.35 7.05
CA GLY A 187 13.87 -3.46 7.60
C GLY A 187 13.19 -4.82 7.40
N GLU A 188 13.60 -5.59 6.38
CA GLU A 188 13.10 -6.97 6.16
C GLU A 188 13.67 -7.95 7.19
N GLU A 189 14.96 -7.83 7.51
CA GLU A 189 15.66 -8.74 8.41
C GLU A 189 15.18 -8.58 9.87
N GLU A 190 14.89 -7.35 10.29
CA GLU A 190 14.36 -7.06 11.63
C GLU A 190 12.95 -7.65 11.85
N GLU A 191 12.03 -7.49 10.89
CA GLU A 191 10.69 -8.09 11.00
C GLU A 191 10.73 -9.63 11.02
N GLU A 192 11.59 -10.25 10.21
CA GLU A 192 11.68 -11.73 10.16
C GLU A 192 12.30 -12.30 11.45
N THR A 193 13.28 -11.60 12.04
CA THR A 193 13.88 -12.00 13.32
C THR A 193 12.90 -11.86 14.48
N GLU A 194 12.14 -10.77 14.55
CA GLU A 194 11.08 -10.60 15.56
C GLU A 194 9.97 -11.65 15.42
N ALA A 195 9.51 -11.94 14.20
CA ALA A 195 8.49 -12.97 13.96
C ALA A 195 8.95 -14.37 14.41
N ARG A 196 10.25 -14.68 14.23
CA ARG A 196 10.86 -15.93 14.70
C ARG A 196 10.96 -16.00 16.22
N GLU A 197 11.28 -14.89 16.90
CA GLU A 197 11.30 -14.84 18.37
C GLU A 197 9.90 -15.03 18.98
N VAL A 198 8.88 -14.35 18.43
CA VAL A 198 7.50 -14.47 18.92
C VAL A 198 7.00 -15.90 18.78
N THR A 199 7.19 -16.52 17.60
CA THR A 199 6.80 -17.92 17.37
C THR A 199 7.61 -18.91 18.22
N ALA A 200 8.86 -18.60 18.58
CA ALA A 200 9.65 -19.41 19.52
C ALA A 200 9.14 -19.29 20.97
N ARG A 201 8.72 -18.09 21.40
CA ARG A 201 8.12 -17.87 22.73
C ARG A 201 6.75 -18.54 22.86
N GLU A 202 5.92 -18.50 21.83
CA GLU A 202 4.61 -19.20 21.81
C GLU A 202 4.76 -20.73 21.84
N LYS A 203 5.81 -21.27 21.21
CA LYS A 203 6.11 -22.72 21.25
C LYS A 203 6.71 -23.20 22.58
N ASN A 204 7.04 -22.29 23.51
CA ASN A 204 7.67 -22.67 24.79
C ASN A 204 7.05 -21.94 26.01
N PRO A 205 5.79 -22.26 26.40
CA PRO A 205 5.05 -21.50 27.42
C PRO A 205 5.57 -21.64 28.86
N TRP A 206 6.60 -22.46 29.10
CA TRP A 206 6.99 -22.93 30.45
C TRP A 206 8.37 -22.46 30.93
N ILE A 207 8.92 -21.37 30.39
CA ILE A 207 10.10 -20.74 30.99
C ILE A 207 9.64 -19.63 31.93
N CYS A 208 9.18 -20.02 33.13
CA CYS A 208 9.05 -19.10 34.24
C CYS A 208 10.44 -18.57 34.61
N GLN A 209 10.68 -17.27 34.41
CA GLN A 209 11.84 -16.60 34.99
C GLN A 209 11.70 -16.63 36.51
N ASN A 210 12.41 -17.56 37.11
CA ASN A 210 12.53 -17.74 38.53
C ASN A 210 13.42 -16.61 39.08
N ASN A 211 12.85 -15.44 39.36
CA ASN A 211 13.56 -14.39 40.09
C ASN A 211 12.95 -14.23 41.49
N SER A 212 13.63 -14.84 42.44
CA SER A 212 13.33 -14.82 43.87
C SER A 212 13.60 -13.42 44.43
N SER A 213 12.56 -12.58 44.53
CA SER A 213 12.41 -11.53 45.57
C SER A 213 11.13 -10.73 45.31
N SER A 214 9.97 -11.26 45.74
CA SER A 214 8.75 -10.45 45.88
C SER A 214 8.42 -10.32 47.36
N GLN A 215 8.72 -9.15 47.92
CA GLN A 215 8.16 -8.73 49.20
C GLN A 215 6.65 -8.55 49.01
N MET A 216 5.88 -9.41 49.68
CA MET A 216 4.43 -9.39 49.73
C MET A 216 4.00 -8.33 50.75
N VAL A 217 3.44 -7.21 50.28
CA VAL A 217 2.80 -6.20 51.13
C VAL A 217 1.38 -6.68 51.44
N LEU A 218 1.16 -7.15 52.66
CA LEU A 218 -0.16 -7.47 53.20
C LEU A 218 -0.85 -6.17 53.64
N MET A 219 -1.86 -5.74 52.89
CA MET A 219 -2.81 -4.73 53.36
C MET A 219 -3.94 -5.42 54.13
N THR A 220 -4.04 -5.09 55.41
CA THR A 220 -5.08 -5.56 56.34
C THR A 220 -6.31 -4.65 56.30
N SER A 221 -7.48 -5.21 55.98
CA SER A 221 -8.79 -4.81 56.51
C SER A 221 -9.77 -5.92 56.13
N GLY A 222 -10.37 -6.70 57.03
CA GLY A 222 -11.03 -6.31 58.28
C GLY A 222 -12.54 -6.35 58.04
N LEU A 223 -13.21 -7.26 58.76
CA LEU A 223 -14.66 -7.57 58.76
C LEU A 223 -15.10 -8.57 57.67
N GLY A 224 -15.75 -9.70 57.92
CA GLY A 224 -16.42 -10.20 59.12
C GLY A 224 -17.48 -11.20 58.62
N ASP A 225 -17.40 -12.42 59.11
CA ASP A 225 -18.17 -13.60 58.70
C ASP A 225 -19.70 -13.51 58.84
N SER A 226 -20.37 -14.25 57.96
CA SER A 226 -21.55 -15.11 58.19
C SER A 226 -22.93 -14.47 58.46
N LEU A 227 -23.91 -14.81 57.62
CA LEU A 227 -25.10 -15.53 58.10
C LEU A 227 -25.86 -16.22 56.96
N LEU A 228 -26.16 -17.49 57.20
CA LEU A 228 -27.18 -18.32 56.56
C LEU A 228 -28.59 -17.74 56.79
N ALA A 229 -29.51 -17.94 55.84
CA ALA A 229 -30.83 -18.57 56.03
C ALA A 229 -31.88 -18.05 55.02
N GLU A 230 -32.44 -19.01 54.28
CA GLU A 230 -33.88 -19.25 54.05
C GLU A 230 -34.80 -18.07 53.68
N THR A 231 -35.34 -18.15 52.47
CA THR A 231 -36.64 -17.55 52.12
C THR A 231 -37.62 -18.67 51.77
N GLU A 232 -38.45 -19.07 52.72
CA GLU A 232 -39.78 -19.61 52.47
C GLU A 232 -40.80 -18.47 52.54
N MET A 233 -41.73 -18.47 51.57
CA MET A 233 -43.04 -17.78 51.48
C MET A 233 -43.16 -16.28 51.75
#